data_AF-A0A3S9P4Z0-F1
#
_entry.id   AF-A0A3S9P4Z0-F1
#
_cell.length_a   1.000
_cell.length_b   1.000
_cell.length_c   1.000
_cell.angle_alpha   90.00
_cell.angle_beta   90.00
_cell.angle_gamma   90.00
#
_symmetry.space_group_name_H-M   'P 1'
#
loop_
_entity.id
_entity.type
_entity.pdbx_description
1 polymer ?
#
loop_
_entity_poly.entity_id
_entity_poly.type
_entity_poly.pdbx_seq_one_letter_code
_entity_poly.pdbx_strand_id
1 'polypeptide(L)'
;MTINTFQKYTLGFNSSDKQKSTVWIKETSSDSLIFGTCIAEEDFSSHQKNHIETAFIESSKPQVSLKNAAKIVNENNGIDHTLIYLKDRRMWHSRNGKLRVFVYRQGRFLSPPHNKVSTVVPPFLLKEDDQLIIANASLFFNTDPKLLKEIFSSSLPQEIAERLISNSSVENETLVASVLPCEFLRDNTPSRHREKALSDVFPNEREVDERLANPSQQKNTIYNFIGFVLFALLIGIMYNQNKSNWKGDLKEKNKEIALLQKKLEKSDKIIESYNRYQRQHIKSISERNFDALDNERYRMYALFRDTRSKFNRTQVADKFNIYNPLAIEAKVVMDENWFIVPVKGSHLLQKGETLNYVAKMYYENEKEGIQLIQEFNPQVVEGHSIFLPFEQED
;
A
#
# COMPACT_ATOMS: atom_id res chain seq x y z
N MET A 1 -29.81 22.18 35.64
CA MET A 1 -29.89 22.86 34.34
C MET A 1 -29.79 21.79 33.27
N THR A 2 -30.93 21.31 32.76
CA THR A 2 -31.02 20.21 31.80
C THR A 2 -30.70 20.75 30.42
N ILE A 3 -29.52 20.38 29.90
CA ILE A 3 -29.13 20.69 28.52
C ILE A 3 -29.86 19.70 27.61
N ASN A 4 -30.96 20.14 27.01
CA ASN A 4 -31.59 19.45 25.88
C ASN A 4 -30.66 19.57 24.67
N THR A 5 -29.77 18.60 24.47
CA THR A 5 -29.05 18.44 23.20
C THR A 5 -29.81 17.45 22.34
N PHE A 6 -30.58 17.98 21.38
CA PHE A 6 -31.21 17.23 20.29
C PHE A 6 -30.17 16.73 19.27
N GLN A 7 -29.18 15.97 19.71
CA GLN A 7 -28.28 15.26 18.80
C GLN A 7 -28.40 13.75 19.07
N LYS A 8 -29.22 13.09 18.26
CA LYS A 8 -29.35 11.62 18.23
C LYS A 8 -28.02 10.92 17.90
N TYR A 9 -27.05 11.64 17.34
CA TYR A 9 -25.75 11.11 16.91
C TYR A 9 -24.62 12.00 17.43
N THR A 10 -23.60 11.39 18.05
CA THR A 10 -22.36 12.09 18.45
C THR A 10 -21.35 12.01 17.32
N LEU A 11 -21.33 13.01 16.43
CA LEU A 11 -20.38 13.10 15.33
C LEU A 11 -19.15 13.91 15.76
N GLY A 12 -17.96 13.34 15.59
CA GLY A 12 -16.70 14.09 15.62
C GLY A 12 -16.33 14.53 14.21
N PHE A 13 -15.97 15.79 14.03
CA PHE A 13 -15.52 16.31 12.75
C PHE A 13 -14.43 17.36 12.92
N ASN A 14 -13.36 17.22 12.14
CA ASN A 14 -12.36 18.27 12.00
C ASN A 14 -11.86 18.36 10.56
N SER A 15 -11.40 19.54 10.19
CA SER A 15 -10.80 19.83 8.88
C SER A 15 -9.69 20.87 9.03
N SER A 16 -8.63 20.74 8.23
CA SER A 16 -7.59 21.77 8.10
C SER A 16 -8.11 23.02 7.37
N ASP A 17 -9.14 22.87 6.52
CA ASP A 17 -9.83 23.97 5.84
C ASP A 17 -11.34 23.73 5.88
N LYS A 18 -12.02 24.45 6.78
CA LYS A 18 -13.47 24.32 7.02
C LYS A 18 -14.32 24.90 5.88
N GLN A 19 -13.77 25.75 5.02
CA GLN A 19 -14.52 26.37 3.94
C GLN A 19 -14.64 25.43 2.73
N LYS A 20 -13.59 24.65 2.49
CA LYS A 20 -13.51 23.64 1.41
C LYS A 20 -14.04 22.26 1.78
N SER A 21 -14.27 21.99 3.06
CA SER A 21 -14.77 20.69 3.54
C SER A 21 -16.22 20.79 4.01
N THR A 22 -17.03 19.77 3.70
CA THR A 22 -18.38 19.63 4.27
C THR A 22 -18.58 18.21 4.76
N VAL A 23 -19.19 18.08 5.95
CA VAL A 23 -19.68 16.82 6.52
C VAL A 23 -21.18 16.93 6.69
N TRP A 24 -21.91 15.84 6.46
CA TRP A 24 -23.33 15.79 6.71
C TRP A 24 -23.75 14.44 7.24
N ILE A 25 -24.76 14.47 8.09
CA ILE A 25 -25.40 13.30 8.67
C ILE A 25 -26.91 13.55 8.64
N LYS A 26 -27.65 12.62 8.04
CA LYS A 26 -29.08 12.77 7.84
C LYS A 26 -29.77 11.43 7.99
N GLU A 27 -30.75 11.38 8.88
CA GLU A 27 -31.66 10.25 9.01
C GLU A 27 -32.72 10.35 7.89
N THR A 28 -32.85 9.29 7.09
CA THR A 28 -33.88 9.24 6.05
C THR A 28 -35.13 8.52 6.52
N SER A 29 -34.97 7.54 7.41
CA SER A 29 -36.03 6.75 8.03
C SER A 29 -35.55 6.25 9.40
N SER A 30 -36.43 5.66 10.20
CA SER A 30 -36.08 5.16 11.55
C SER A 30 -34.98 4.09 11.56
N ASP A 31 -34.75 3.41 10.43
CA ASP A 31 -33.76 2.35 10.25
C ASP A 31 -32.62 2.73 9.30
N SER A 32 -32.66 3.93 8.69
CA SER A 32 -31.70 4.33 7.65
C SER A 32 -31.04 5.68 7.93
N LEU A 33 -29.71 5.68 7.85
CA LEU A 33 -28.86 6.84 8.12
C LEU A 33 -27.92 7.07 6.94
N ILE A 34 -27.75 8.33 6.56
CA ILE A 34 -26.82 8.74 5.54
C ILE A 34 -25.75 9.61 6.19
N PHE A 35 -24.50 9.31 5.86
CA PHE A 35 -23.34 9.98 6.41
C PHE A 35 -22.32 10.19 5.31
N GLY A 36 -21.80 11.40 5.17
CA GLY A 36 -20.89 11.73 4.08
C GLY A 36 -19.91 12.83 4.43
N THR A 37 -18.81 12.87 3.68
CA THR A 37 -17.81 13.93 3.75
C THR A 37 -17.30 14.23 2.35
N CYS A 38 -17.09 15.51 2.04
CA CYS A 38 -16.63 15.99 0.76
C CYS A 38 -15.61 17.12 0.92
N ILE A 39 -14.66 17.20 -0.01
CA ILE A 39 -13.68 18.28 -0.18
C ILE A 39 -13.82 18.85 -1.59
N ALA A 40 -13.88 20.17 -1.72
CA ALA A 40 -13.88 20.91 -2.98
C ALA A 40 -12.58 21.71 -3.18
N GLU A 41 -12.33 22.14 -4.42
CA GLU A 41 -11.22 23.05 -4.77
C GLU A 41 -11.44 24.45 -4.21
N GLU A 42 -12.70 24.89 -4.20
CA GLU A 42 -13.17 26.19 -3.77
C GLU A 42 -14.22 26.05 -2.65
N ASP A 43 -14.54 27.17 -2.02
CA ASP A 43 -15.51 27.21 -0.93
C ASP A 43 -16.91 26.83 -1.42
N PHE A 44 -17.56 25.90 -0.71
CA PHE A 44 -18.95 25.58 -0.99
C PHE A 44 -19.86 26.77 -0.65
N SER A 45 -20.57 27.28 -1.64
CA SER A 45 -21.68 28.22 -1.41
C SER A 45 -22.81 27.57 -0.60
N SER A 46 -23.59 28.38 0.12
CA SER A 46 -24.73 27.89 0.91
C SER A 46 -25.75 27.11 0.06
N HIS A 47 -25.92 27.49 -1.21
CA HIS A 47 -26.80 26.78 -2.14
C HIS A 47 -26.26 25.38 -2.47
N GLN A 48 -24.96 25.24 -2.74
CA GLN A 48 -24.33 23.95 -3.03
C GLN A 48 -24.43 23.00 -1.83
N LYS A 49 -24.22 23.50 -0.60
CA LYS A 49 -24.38 22.70 0.62
C LYS A 49 -25.81 22.15 0.75
N ASN A 50 -26.82 23.00 0.61
CA ASN A 50 -28.22 22.57 0.63
C ASN A 50 -28.55 21.55 -0.48
N HIS A 51 -27.97 21.73 -1.67
CA HIS A 51 -28.20 20.83 -2.79
C HIS A 51 -27.57 19.44 -2.56
N ILE A 52 -26.38 19.38 -1.98
CA ILE A 52 -25.74 18.13 -1.54
C ILE A 52 -26.53 17.45 -0.42
N GLU A 53 -27.06 18.21 0.54
CA GLU A 53 -27.87 17.68 1.66
C GLU A 53 -29.24 17.12 1.23
N THR A 54 -29.73 17.55 0.07
CA THR A 54 -30.99 17.09 -0.54
C THR A 54 -30.79 16.04 -1.63
N ALA A 55 -29.53 15.82 -2.04
CA ALA A 55 -29.15 14.84 -3.08
C ALA A 55 -29.52 13.39 -2.72
N PHE A 56 -29.64 13.10 -1.43
CA PHE A 56 -29.92 11.77 -0.95
C PHE A 56 -31.40 11.56 -0.71
N ILE A 57 -31.99 10.74 -1.57
CA ILE A 57 -33.37 10.27 -1.45
C ILE A 57 -33.33 8.81 -1.04
N GLU A 58 -34.16 8.42 -0.08
CA GLU A 58 -34.31 7.02 0.32
C GLU A 58 -34.72 6.19 -0.90
N SER A 59 -34.08 5.03 -1.07
CA SER A 59 -34.39 4.11 -2.14
C SER A 59 -34.36 2.69 -1.61
N SER A 60 -35.22 1.83 -2.15
CA SER A 60 -35.15 0.37 -1.92
C SER A 60 -33.82 -0.23 -2.39
N LYS A 61 -33.05 0.49 -3.21
CA LYS A 61 -31.70 0.13 -3.67
C LYS A 61 -30.68 1.17 -3.18
N PRO A 62 -30.00 0.94 -2.04
CA PRO A 62 -28.98 1.83 -1.48
C PRO A 62 -27.91 2.28 -2.49
N GLN A 63 -27.52 1.41 -3.41
CA GLN A 63 -26.52 1.70 -4.44
C GLN A 63 -26.98 2.77 -5.44
N VAL A 64 -28.28 2.83 -5.74
CA VAL A 64 -28.85 3.83 -6.64
C VAL A 64 -28.87 5.19 -5.96
N SER A 65 -29.25 5.23 -4.67
CA SER A 65 -29.22 6.45 -3.85
C SER A 65 -27.80 7.02 -3.77
N LEU A 66 -26.81 6.16 -3.47
CA LEU A 66 -25.39 6.56 -3.43
C LEU A 66 -24.87 7.05 -4.79
N LYS A 67 -25.26 6.40 -5.90
CA LYS A 67 -24.84 6.81 -7.25
C LYS A 67 -25.40 8.20 -7.62
N ASN A 68 -26.67 8.45 -7.33
CA ASN A 68 -27.31 9.73 -7.62
C ASN A 68 -26.70 10.84 -6.77
N ALA A 69 -26.46 10.57 -5.48
CA ALA A 69 -25.81 11.53 -4.62
C ALA A 69 -24.36 11.83 -5.02
N ALA A 70 -23.59 10.81 -5.41
CA ALA A 70 -22.23 11.01 -5.94
C ALA A 70 -22.22 11.88 -7.20
N LYS A 71 -23.21 11.70 -8.09
CA LYS A 71 -23.39 12.56 -9.27
C LYS A 71 -23.59 14.02 -8.87
N ILE A 72 -24.49 14.28 -7.92
CA ILE A 72 -24.78 15.64 -7.45
C ILE A 72 -23.55 16.27 -6.77
N VAL A 73 -22.82 15.50 -5.95
CA VAL A 73 -21.57 15.98 -5.33
C VAL A 73 -20.53 16.38 -6.37
N ASN A 74 -20.36 15.57 -7.43
CA ASN A 74 -19.44 15.87 -8.52
C ASN A 74 -19.89 17.10 -9.34
N GLU A 75 -21.19 17.29 -9.56
CA GLU A 75 -21.75 18.47 -10.25
C GLU A 75 -21.58 19.77 -9.45
N ASN A 76 -21.35 19.67 -8.14
CA ASN A 76 -21.13 20.80 -7.24
C ASN A 76 -19.65 20.95 -6.82
N ASN A 77 -18.72 20.62 -7.72
CA ASN A 77 -17.26 20.77 -7.54
C ASN A 77 -16.64 19.93 -6.40
N GLY A 78 -17.29 18.85 -5.96
CA GLY A 78 -16.70 17.91 -5.00
C GLY A 78 -15.63 17.02 -5.66
N ILE A 79 -14.37 17.18 -5.27
CA ILE A 79 -13.23 16.46 -5.86
C ILE A 79 -13.04 15.12 -5.17
N ASP A 80 -12.88 15.18 -3.85
CA ASP A 80 -12.74 14.02 -2.99
C ASP A 80 -14.01 13.88 -2.17
N HIS A 81 -14.66 12.73 -2.23
CA HIS A 81 -15.85 12.49 -1.44
C HIS A 81 -15.95 11.05 -0.97
N THR A 82 -16.64 10.85 0.13
CA THR A 82 -17.02 9.53 0.63
C THR A 82 -18.41 9.62 1.21
N LEU A 83 -19.30 8.79 0.68
CA LEU A 83 -20.73 8.76 0.98
C LEU A 83 -21.07 7.38 1.53
N ILE A 84 -21.81 7.33 2.62
CA ILE A 84 -22.21 6.12 3.31
C ILE A 84 -23.74 6.11 3.43
N TYR A 85 -24.33 4.97 3.08
CA TYR A 85 -25.73 4.66 3.29
C TYR A 85 -25.81 3.48 4.27
N LEU A 86 -26.48 3.67 5.39
CA LEU A 86 -26.70 2.69 6.43
C LEU A 86 -28.17 2.30 6.45
N LYS A 87 -28.45 1.00 6.48
CA LYS A 87 -29.81 0.46 6.71
C LYS A 87 -29.72 -0.87 7.44
N ASP A 88 -30.47 -1.06 8.52
CA ASP A 88 -30.50 -2.32 9.28
C ASP A 88 -29.09 -2.87 9.63
N ARG A 89 -28.19 -1.99 10.12
CA ARG A 89 -26.77 -2.27 10.44
C ARG A 89 -25.89 -2.63 9.24
N ARG A 90 -26.42 -2.58 8.02
CA ARG A 90 -25.70 -2.82 6.78
C ARG A 90 -25.22 -1.50 6.20
N MET A 91 -23.96 -1.46 5.82
CA MET A 91 -23.31 -0.30 5.27
C MET A 91 -22.95 -0.49 3.80
N TRP A 92 -23.41 0.43 2.98
CA TRP A 92 -22.95 0.65 1.61
C TRP A 92 -22.21 1.97 1.56
N HIS A 93 -21.18 2.06 0.72
CA HIS A 93 -20.47 3.31 0.53
C HIS A 93 -20.05 3.51 -0.93
N SER A 94 -19.90 4.78 -1.30
CA SER A 94 -19.33 5.25 -2.55
C SER A 94 -18.25 6.27 -2.22
N ARG A 95 -17.12 6.24 -2.92
CA ARG A 95 -16.05 7.22 -2.71
C ARG A 95 -15.35 7.59 -4.01
N ASN A 96 -14.85 8.81 -4.05
CA ASN A 96 -13.95 9.31 -5.08
C ASN A 96 -12.72 9.94 -4.41
N GLY A 97 -11.57 9.82 -5.06
CA GLY A 97 -10.35 10.51 -4.62
C GLY A 97 -9.65 9.91 -3.40
N LYS A 98 -9.08 10.76 -2.53
CA LYS A 98 -8.21 10.37 -1.40
C LYS A 98 -8.95 10.07 -0.10
N LEU A 99 -10.22 10.43 0.01
CA LEU A 99 -11.05 10.07 1.16
C LEU A 99 -11.34 8.56 1.18
N ARG A 100 -11.31 7.98 2.38
CA ARG A 100 -11.49 6.54 2.62
C ARG A 100 -12.41 6.32 3.83
N VAL A 101 -13.11 5.18 3.81
CA VAL A 101 -13.89 4.67 4.95
C VAL A 101 -13.04 3.65 5.70
N PHE A 102 -13.02 3.76 7.01
CA PHE A 102 -12.49 2.76 7.93
C PHE A 102 -13.54 2.45 9.00
N VAL A 103 -13.50 1.23 9.52
CA VAL A 103 -14.28 0.82 10.69
C VAL A 103 -13.31 0.43 11.78
N TYR A 104 -13.32 1.15 12.90
CA TYR A 104 -12.52 0.78 14.07
C TYR A 104 -13.35 -0.11 14.99
N ARG A 105 -12.85 -1.33 15.22
CA ARG A 105 -13.51 -2.37 16.01
C ARG A 105 -12.48 -3.02 16.94
N GLN A 106 -12.69 -2.87 18.24
CA GLN A 106 -11.89 -3.53 19.28
C GLN A 106 -10.36 -3.40 19.07
N GLY A 107 -9.88 -2.19 18.76
CA GLY A 107 -8.46 -1.94 18.55
C GLY A 107 -7.94 -2.25 17.15
N ARG A 108 -8.81 -2.56 16.18
CA ARG A 108 -8.42 -2.88 14.79
C ARG A 108 -9.16 -2.01 13.79
N PHE A 109 -8.46 -1.57 12.75
CA PHE A 109 -9.06 -0.93 11.59
C PHE A 109 -9.44 -1.99 10.55
N LEU A 110 -10.70 -1.98 10.16
CA LEU A 110 -11.25 -2.77 9.06
C LEU A 110 -11.48 -1.81 7.88
N SER A 111 -11.12 -2.26 6.68
CA SER A 111 -11.41 -1.52 5.45
C SER A 111 -12.60 -2.15 4.74
N PRO A 112 -13.76 -1.48 4.69
CA PRO A 112 -14.92 -2.00 3.96
C PRO A 112 -14.60 -2.19 2.47
N PRO A 113 -15.12 -3.25 1.82
CA PRO A 113 -14.82 -3.54 0.43
C PRO A 113 -15.35 -2.44 -0.50
N HIS A 114 -14.49 -1.96 -1.40
CA HIS A 114 -14.83 -0.90 -2.36
C HIS A 114 -14.60 -1.39 -3.79
N ASN A 115 -15.65 -1.43 -4.62
CA ASN A 115 -15.53 -1.71 -6.05
C ASN A 115 -15.87 -0.48 -6.89
N LYS A 116 -15.00 -0.17 -7.85
CA LYS A 116 -15.18 0.93 -8.82
C LYS A 116 -16.30 0.65 -9.85
N VAL A 117 -16.69 -0.62 -10.02
CA VAL A 117 -17.69 -1.05 -10.99
C VAL A 117 -18.94 -1.50 -10.24
N SER A 118 -20.04 -0.77 -10.44
CA SER A 118 -21.33 -1.08 -9.84
C SER A 118 -21.94 -2.30 -10.52
N THR A 119 -22.05 -3.40 -9.80
CA THR A 119 -23.11 -4.38 -10.09
C THR A 119 -23.70 -4.93 -8.81
N VAL A 120 -22.94 -5.54 -7.88
CA VAL A 120 -23.45 -5.83 -6.51
C VAL A 120 -22.26 -5.96 -5.55
N VAL A 121 -22.07 -5.00 -4.65
CA VAL A 121 -21.12 -5.15 -3.52
C VAL A 121 -21.90 -5.61 -2.30
N PRO A 122 -21.49 -6.69 -1.62
CA PRO A 122 -22.11 -7.10 -0.38
C PRO A 122 -21.92 -6.00 0.68
N PRO A 123 -22.98 -5.62 1.42
CA PRO A 123 -22.85 -4.60 2.46
C PRO A 123 -21.88 -5.04 3.55
N PHE A 124 -21.21 -4.08 4.16
CA PHE A 124 -20.42 -4.31 5.35
C PHE A 124 -21.34 -4.32 6.59
N LEU A 125 -21.25 -5.34 7.42
CA LEU A 125 -22.08 -5.46 8.63
C LEU A 125 -21.41 -4.76 9.82
N LEU A 126 -22.11 -3.78 10.38
CA LEU A 126 -21.68 -3.01 11.53
C LEU A 126 -22.20 -3.62 12.84
N LYS A 127 -21.45 -3.37 13.90
CA LYS A 127 -21.78 -3.67 15.28
C LYS A 127 -21.96 -2.37 16.05
N GLU A 128 -22.64 -2.46 17.20
CA GLU A 128 -22.93 -1.33 18.07
C GLU A 128 -21.66 -0.66 18.62
N ASP A 129 -20.61 -1.45 18.87
CA ASP A 129 -19.33 -0.95 19.40
C ASP A 129 -18.34 -0.50 18.30
N ASP A 130 -18.79 -0.45 17.04
CA ASP A 130 -17.95 0.03 15.94
C ASP A 130 -17.87 1.56 15.93
N GLN A 131 -16.76 2.09 15.41
CA GLN A 131 -16.67 3.50 15.02
C GLN A 131 -16.44 3.59 13.51
N LEU A 132 -17.34 4.28 12.82
CA LEU A 132 -17.20 4.63 11.41
C LEU A 132 -16.31 5.85 11.28
N ILE A 133 -15.33 5.77 10.40
CA ILE A 133 -14.37 6.84 10.19
C ILE A 133 -14.27 7.15 8.70
N ILE A 134 -14.46 8.42 8.34
CA ILE A 134 -14.16 8.94 7.01
C ILE A 134 -12.99 9.89 7.16
N ALA A 135 -11.87 9.62 6.51
CA ALA A 135 -10.74 10.53 6.53
C ALA A 135 -9.85 10.40 5.29
N ASN A 136 -8.94 11.35 5.10
CA ASN A 136 -7.86 11.22 4.12
C ASN A 136 -7.02 9.98 4.43
N ALA A 137 -6.72 9.17 3.41
CA ALA A 137 -5.92 7.95 3.58
C ALA A 137 -4.55 8.22 4.22
N SER A 138 -3.95 9.38 3.91
CA SER A 138 -2.66 9.83 4.42
C SER A 138 -2.63 9.95 5.95
N LEU A 139 -3.76 10.30 6.59
CA LEU A 139 -3.86 10.39 8.06
C LEU A 139 -3.68 9.04 8.77
N PHE A 140 -3.92 7.93 8.08
CA PHE A 140 -3.75 6.58 8.62
C PHE A 140 -2.44 5.93 8.19
N PHE A 141 -2.01 6.15 6.95
CA PHE A 141 -0.82 5.49 6.41
C PHE A 141 0.49 6.17 6.81
N ASN A 142 0.47 7.47 7.12
CA ASN A 142 1.67 8.23 7.48
C ASN A 142 1.85 8.39 9.01
N THR A 143 0.85 7.99 9.80
CA THR A 143 0.87 8.11 11.26
C THR A 143 1.35 6.81 11.91
N ASP A 144 2.22 6.90 12.92
CA ASP A 144 2.71 5.72 13.66
C ASP A 144 1.52 4.90 14.21
N PRO A 145 1.43 3.59 13.94
CA PRO A 145 0.41 2.71 14.51
C PRO A 145 0.25 2.79 16.03
N LYS A 146 1.32 3.07 16.78
CA LYS A 146 1.25 3.28 18.24
C LYS A 146 0.46 4.54 18.59
N LEU A 147 0.73 5.63 17.86
CA LEU A 147 0.04 6.90 18.04
C LEU A 147 -1.43 6.78 17.62
N LEU A 148 -1.73 6.08 16.51
CA LEU A 148 -3.11 5.79 16.12
C LEU A 148 -3.86 5.04 17.22
N LYS A 149 -3.23 4.04 17.85
CA LYS A 149 -3.85 3.31 18.97
C LYS A 149 -4.12 4.21 20.17
N GLU A 150 -3.24 5.17 20.45
CA GLU A 150 -3.43 6.16 21.51
C GLU A 150 -4.56 7.14 21.17
N ILE A 151 -4.61 7.66 19.94
CA ILE A 151 -5.67 8.56 19.48
C ILE A 151 -7.04 7.90 19.63
N PHE A 152 -7.19 6.66 19.16
CA PHE A 152 -8.43 5.87 19.24
C PHE A 152 -8.63 5.18 20.60
N SER A 153 -7.81 5.49 21.61
CA SER A 153 -8.09 5.16 23.00
C SER A 153 -8.93 6.22 23.71
N SER A 154 -9.02 7.43 23.13
CA SER A 154 -10.01 8.43 23.59
C SER A 154 -11.43 7.94 23.32
N SER A 155 -12.34 8.23 24.24
CA SER A 155 -13.77 7.93 24.11
C SER A 155 -14.55 8.99 23.34
N LEU A 156 -13.95 10.14 23.00
CA LEU A 156 -14.66 11.28 22.42
C LEU A 156 -14.41 11.38 20.90
N PRO A 157 -15.44 11.24 20.04
CA PRO A 157 -15.28 11.29 18.59
C PRO A 157 -14.63 12.58 18.08
N GLN A 158 -14.94 13.72 18.71
CA GLN A 158 -14.38 15.02 18.35
C GLN A 158 -12.88 15.09 18.63
N GLU A 159 -12.44 14.58 19.79
CA GLU A 159 -11.03 14.54 20.15
C GLU A 159 -10.22 13.63 19.20
N ILE A 160 -10.81 12.49 18.80
CA ILE A 160 -10.20 11.61 17.79
C ILE A 160 -9.99 12.36 16.47
N ALA A 161 -11.02 13.07 15.97
CA ALA A 161 -10.92 13.83 14.73
C ALA A 161 -9.87 14.96 14.81
N GLU A 162 -9.81 15.66 15.93
CA GLU A 162 -8.82 16.72 16.18
C GLU A 162 -7.40 16.18 16.24
N ARG A 163 -7.17 15.12 17.02
CA ARG A 163 -5.86 14.49 17.17
C ARG A 163 -5.36 13.86 15.88
N LEU A 164 -6.24 13.33 15.02
CA LEU A 164 -5.84 12.81 13.71
C LEU A 164 -5.25 13.91 12.82
N ILE A 165 -5.84 15.10 12.81
CA ILE A 165 -5.37 16.21 11.99
C ILE A 165 -4.13 16.85 12.61
N SER A 166 -4.12 17.09 13.93
CA SER A 166 -3.02 17.81 14.60
C SER A 166 -1.71 17.03 14.64
N ASN A 167 -1.76 15.69 14.61
CA ASN A 167 -0.57 14.84 14.56
C ASN A 167 -0.14 14.45 13.14
N SER A 168 -0.79 15.00 12.11
CA SER A 168 -0.40 14.72 10.74
C SER A 168 0.82 15.54 10.33
N SER A 169 1.75 14.92 9.63
CA SER A 169 2.93 15.57 9.03
C SER A 169 2.70 15.95 7.56
N VAL A 170 1.45 15.98 7.12
CA VAL A 170 1.09 16.17 5.71
C VAL A 170 0.92 17.66 5.45
N GLU A 171 1.90 18.25 4.77
CA GLU A 171 1.86 19.65 4.35
C GLU A 171 1.23 19.75 2.94
N ASN A 172 0.46 20.81 2.68
CA ASN A 172 -0.14 21.15 1.39
C ASN A 172 -1.36 20.32 0.91
N GLU A 173 -2.05 19.59 1.79
CA GLU A 173 -3.34 18.95 1.48
C GLU A 173 -4.46 19.45 2.41
N THR A 174 -5.68 19.56 1.89
CA THR A 174 -6.87 19.71 2.76
C THR A 174 -7.15 18.37 3.43
N LEU A 175 -6.96 18.32 4.75
CA LEU A 175 -7.14 17.13 5.57
C LEU A 175 -8.48 17.20 6.28
N VAL A 176 -9.22 16.10 6.25
CA VAL A 176 -10.51 15.96 6.89
C VAL A 176 -10.58 14.64 7.65
N ALA A 177 -11.20 14.66 8.82
CA ALA A 177 -11.52 13.48 9.60
C ALA A 177 -12.93 13.61 10.20
N SER A 178 -13.75 12.59 9.97
CA SER A 178 -15.11 12.47 10.49
C SER A 178 -15.24 11.12 11.20
N VAL A 179 -15.71 11.12 12.46
CA VAL A 179 -15.82 9.93 13.32
C VAL A 179 -17.23 9.81 13.86
N LEU A 180 -17.88 8.68 13.58
CA LEU A 180 -19.25 8.39 14.02
C LEU A 180 -19.28 7.05 14.77
N PRO A 181 -19.46 7.06 16.11
CA PRO A 181 -19.75 5.85 16.88
C PRO A 181 -21.07 5.22 16.44
N CYS A 182 -21.11 3.90 16.34
CA CYS A 182 -22.29 3.13 15.95
C CYS A 182 -23.20 2.76 17.12
N GLU A 183 -23.06 3.41 18.28
CA GLU A 183 -23.85 3.13 19.48
C GLU A 183 -25.36 3.34 19.25
N PHE A 184 -25.74 4.24 18.34
CA PHE A 184 -27.13 4.46 17.92
C PHE A 184 -27.79 3.20 17.30
N LEU A 185 -27.01 2.19 16.89
CA LEU A 185 -27.53 0.89 16.45
C LEU A 185 -28.14 0.08 17.61
N ARG A 186 -27.87 0.46 18.87
CA ARG A 186 -28.55 -0.07 20.07
C ARG A 186 -30.00 0.35 20.11
N ASP A 187 -30.27 1.62 19.77
CA ASP A 187 -31.62 2.20 19.78
C ASP A 187 -32.42 1.84 18.52
N ASN A 188 -31.74 1.56 17.40
CA ASN A 188 -32.34 1.08 16.15
C ASN A 188 -32.58 -0.45 16.13
N THR A 189 -32.88 -1.08 17.27
CA THR A 189 -33.45 -2.43 17.26
C THR A 189 -34.75 -2.41 16.44
N PRO A 190 -34.91 -3.20 15.37
CA PRO A 190 -36.11 -3.16 14.55
C PRO A 190 -37.31 -3.63 15.37
N SER A 191 -38.14 -2.68 15.79
CA SER A 191 -39.47 -2.94 16.30
C SER A 191 -40.36 -3.43 15.15
N ARG A 192 -40.85 -4.67 15.26
CA ARG A 192 -42.05 -5.29 14.64
C ARG A 192 -41.92 -6.47 13.68
N HIS A 193 -40.75 -6.86 13.17
CA HIS A 193 -40.67 -8.05 12.29
C HIS A 193 -39.58 -9.07 12.64
N ARG A 194 -38.95 -8.96 13.82
CA ARG A 194 -38.01 -9.96 14.34
C ARG A 194 -38.62 -11.37 14.33
N GLU A 195 -39.89 -11.52 14.72
CA GLU A 195 -40.54 -12.84 14.74
C GLU A 195 -40.71 -13.44 13.34
N LYS A 196 -40.99 -12.63 12.33
CA LYS A 196 -41.19 -13.11 10.95
C LYS A 196 -39.86 -13.42 10.26
N ALA A 197 -38.84 -12.59 10.49
CA ALA A 197 -37.50 -12.80 9.95
C ALA A 197 -36.73 -13.94 10.65
N LEU A 198 -37.01 -14.20 11.94
CA LEU A 198 -36.48 -15.36 12.66
C LEU A 198 -37.29 -16.63 12.36
N SER A 199 -38.62 -16.56 12.18
CA SER A 199 -39.44 -17.73 11.83
C SER A 199 -39.11 -18.30 10.45
N ASP A 200 -38.67 -17.46 9.52
CA ASP A 200 -38.28 -17.88 8.17
C ASP A 200 -36.87 -18.50 8.12
N VAL A 201 -36.04 -18.30 9.16
CA VAL A 201 -34.64 -18.75 9.19
C VAL A 201 -34.40 -19.87 10.23
N PHE A 202 -35.18 -19.93 11.32
CA PHE A 202 -35.03 -20.93 12.38
C PHE A 202 -36.41 -21.41 12.91
N PRO A 203 -37.03 -22.46 12.33
CA PRO A 203 -38.36 -22.94 12.72
C PRO A 203 -38.43 -23.63 14.10
N ASN A 204 -37.30 -23.84 14.79
CA ASN A 204 -37.22 -24.66 16.00
C ASN A 204 -37.18 -23.87 17.32
N GLU A 205 -37.23 -22.53 17.30
CA GLU A 205 -37.13 -21.73 18.54
C GLU A 205 -38.44 -21.70 19.35
N ARG A 206 -39.60 -21.99 18.74
CA ARG A 206 -40.89 -22.06 19.47
C ARG A 206 -40.97 -23.19 20.50
N GLU A 207 -40.17 -24.25 20.35
CA GLU A 207 -40.11 -25.32 21.36
C GLU A 207 -39.35 -24.92 22.62
N VAL A 208 -38.55 -23.85 22.58
CA VAL A 208 -37.72 -23.43 23.71
C VAL A 208 -38.55 -22.62 24.72
N ASP A 209 -39.49 -21.82 24.22
CA ASP A 209 -40.31 -20.91 25.05
C ASP A 209 -41.45 -21.64 25.78
N GLU A 210 -42.04 -22.68 25.20
CA GLU A 210 -43.03 -23.52 25.91
C GLU A 210 -42.39 -24.41 27.00
N ARG A 211 -41.08 -24.69 26.91
CA ARG A 211 -40.35 -25.46 27.93
C ARG A 211 -40.07 -24.65 29.20
N LEU A 212 -40.09 -23.32 29.13
CA LEU A 212 -39.80 -22.39 30.24
C LEU A 212 -40.88 -22.30 31.32
N ALA A 213 -42.07 -22.86 31.07
CA ALA A 213 -43.16 -22.89 32.04
C ALA A 213 -43.15 -24.11 33.00
N ASN A 214 -42.17 -25.02 32.88
CA ASN A 214 -42.15 -26.30 33.61
C ASN A 214 -41.20 -26.25 34.85
N PRO A 215 -41.61 -26.67 36.06
CA PRO A 215 -40.81 -26.59 37.29
C PRO A 215 -39.51 -27.41 37.28
N SER A 216 -39.26 -28.25 36.26
CA SER A 216 -37.96 -28.89 36.01
C SER A 216 -36.87 -27.92 35.54
N GLN A 217 -37.24 -26.75 34.98
CA GLN A 217 -36.27 -25.78 34.47
C GLN A 217 -35.58 -24.94 35.55
N GLN A 218 -36.21 -24.71 36.71
CA GLN A 218 -35.53 -24.04 37.84
C GLN A 218 -34.35 -24.86 38.36
N LYS A 219 -34.42 -26.19 38.28
CA LYS A 219 -33.29 -27.07 38.60
C LYS A 219 -32.20 -26.99 37.51
N ASN A 220 -32.59 -26.88 36.23
CA ASN A 220 -31.64 -26.73 35.13
C ASN A 220 -30.95 -25.36 35.10
N THR A 221 -31.60 -24.28 35.51
CA THR A 221 -30.93 -22.97 35.67
C THR A 221 -29.93 -22.98 36.83
N ILE A 222 -30.22 -23.70 37.92
CA ILE A 222 -29.25 -23.92 39.00
C ILE A 222 -28.06 -24.76 38.50
N TYR A 223 -28.30 -25.85 37.75
CA TYR A 223 -27.20 -26.63 37.16
C TYR A 223 -26.39 -25.84 36.13
N ASN A 224 -27.02 -25.01 35.30
CA ASN A 224 -26.33 -24.14 34.36
C ASN A 224 -25.51 -23.05 35.07
N PHE A 225 -26.02 -22.51 36.18
CA PHE A 225 -25.29 -21.54 37.00
C PHE A 225 -24.07 -22.19 37.67
N ILE A 226 -24.24 -23.36 38.28
CA ILE A 226 -23.14 -24.14 38.86
C ILE A 226 -22.12 -24.53 37.77
N GLY A 227 -22.60 -24.94 36.59
CA GLY A 227 -21.77 -25.24 35.43
C GLY A 227 -20.97 -24.03 34.95
N PHE A 228 -21.57 -22.83 34.93
CA PHE A 228 -20.89 -21.59 34.59
C PHE A 228 -19.80 -21.24 35.61
N VAL A 229 -20.08 -21.38 36.90
CA VAL A 229 -19.09 -21.15 37.97
C VAL A 229 -17.92 -22.13 37.85
N LEU A 230 -18.19 -23.42 37.64
CA LEU A 230 -17.15 -24.43 37.44
C LEU A 230 -16.34 -24.18 36.16
N PHE A 231 -16.99 -23.74 35.08
CA PHE A 231 -16.33 -23.40 33.83
C PHE A 231 -15.44 -22.16 33.94
N ALA A 232 -15.89 -21.12 34.64
CA ALA A 232 -15.07 -19.94 34.92
C ALA A 232 -13.83 -20.30 35.77
N LEU A 233 -14.00 -21.21 36.73
CA LEU A 233 -12.92 -21.72 37.57
C LEU A 233 -11.92 -22.57 36.76
N LEU A 234 -12.41 -23.41 35.83
CA LEU A 234 -11.59 -24.14 34.87
C LEU A 234 -10.77 -23.20 33.98
N ILE A 235 -11.38 -22.13 33.44
CA ILE A 235 -10.67 -21.13 32.64
C ILE A 235 -9.56 -20.47 33.47
N GLY A 236 -9.84 -20.13 34.73
CA GLY A 236 -8.84 -19.58 35.64
C GLY A 236 -7.66 -20.53 35.87
N ILE A 237 -7.92 -21.83 36.06
CA ILE A 237 -6.89 -22.85 36.23
C ILE A 237 -6.08 -23.02 34.94
N MET A 238 -6.75 -23.14 33.78
CA MET A 238 -6.09 -23.27 32.48
C MET A 238 -5.22 -22.05 32.17
N TYR A 239 -5.67 -20.85 32.52
CA TYR A 239 -4.88 -19.64 32.37
C TYR A 239 -3.62 -19.69 33.25
N ASN A 240 -3.73 -20.07 34.53
CA ASN A 240 -2.57 -20.16 35.40
C ASN A 240 -1.58 -21.25 34.99
N GLN A 241 -2.05 -22.39 34.49
CA GLN A 241 -1.19 -23.46 33.98
C GLN A 241 -0.46 -23.05 32.70
N ASN A 242 -1.12 -22.33 31.78
CA ASN A 242 -0.56 -22.01 30.47
C ASN A 242 0.18 -20.67 30.40
N LYS A 243 0.05 -19.79 31.41
CA LYS A 243 0.67 -18.46 31.40
C LYS A 243 2.20 -18.50 31.34
N SER A 244 2.83 -19.54 31.89
CA SER A 244 4.29 -19.75 31.80
C SER A 244 4.72 -20.09 30.38
N ASN A 245 4.00 -21.01 29.72
CA ASN A 245 4.27 -21.45 28.34
C ASN A 245 4.11 -20.28 27.36
N TRP A 246 3.03 -19.48 27.49
CA TRP A 246 2.83 -18.31 26.63
C TRP A 246 3.91 -17.24 26.81
N LYS A 247 4.45 -17.06 28.01
CA LYS A 247 5.59 -16.15 28.25
C LYS A 247 6.91 -16.73 27.71
N GLY A 248 7.05 -18.05 27.69
CA GLY A 248 8.18 -18.76 27.07
C GLY A 248 8.23 -18.52 25.57
N ASP A 249 7.13 -18.82 24.88
CA ASP A 249 7.01 -18.69 23.42
C ASP A 249 7.25 -17.24 22.95
N LEU A 250 6.75 -16.26 23.70
CA LEU A 250 6.94 -14.84 23.36
C LEU A 250 8.42 -14.41 23.47
N LYS A 251 9.15 -14.93 24.46
CA LYS A 251 10.59 -14.67 24.60
C LYS A 251 11.40 -15.34 23.49
N GLU A 252 11.03 -16.56 23.11
CA GLU A 252 11.71 -17.30 22.05
C GLU A 252 11.49 -16.65 20.69
N LYS A 253 10.25 -16.24 20.39
CA LYS A 253 9.92 -15.50 19.15
C LYS A 253 10.62 -14.14 19.08
N ASN A 254 10.75 -13.42 20.19
CA ASN A 254 11.50 -12.17 20.21
C ASN A 254 13.01 -12.37 19.96
N LYS A 255 13.60 -13.47 20.43
CA LYS A 255 14.99 -13.84 20.10
C LYS A 255 15.16 -14.18 18.62
N GLU A 256 14.19 -14.89 18.04
CA GLU A 256 14.17 -15.24 16.62
C GLU A 256 14.08 -13.97 15.74
N ILE A 257 13.21 -13.02 16.10
CA ILE A 257 13.09 -11.72 15.41
C ILE A 257 14.40 -10.94 15.47
N ALA A 258 15.05 -10.85 16.63
CA ALA A 258 16.32 -10.14 16.77
C ALA A 258 17.45 -10.78 15.93
N LEU A 259 17.47 -12.11 15.83
CA LEU A 259 18.40 -12.83 14.96
C LEU A 259 18.14 -12.55 13.47
N LEU A 260 16.88 -12.49 13.05
CA LEU A 260 16.49 -12.15 11.68
C LEU A 260 16.87 -10.71 11.33
N GLN A 261 16.64 -9.75 12.23
CA GLN A 261 17.06 -8.36 12.05
C GLN A 261 18.58 -8.24 11.86
N LYS A 262 19.37 -8.94 12.69
CA LYS A 262 20.83 -8.95 12.56
C LYS A 262 21.31 -9.57 11.24
N LYS A 263 20.62 -10.60 10.73
CA LYS A 263 20.91 -11.17 9.40
C LYS A 263 20.58 -10.20 8.28
N LEU A 264 19.46 -9.48 8.39
CA LEU A 264 19.04 -8.47 7.42
C LEU A 264 20.08 -7.34 7.31
N GLU A 265 20.47 -6.75 8.45
CA GLU A 265 21.50 -5.69 8.48
C GLU A 265 22.84 -6.15 7.88
N LYS A 266 23.22 -7.41 8.11
CA LYS A 266 24.44 -7.97 7.50
C LYS A 266 24.31 -8.06 5.98
N SER A 267 23.15 -8.48 5.47
CA SER A 267 22.88 -8.54 4.04
C SER A 267 22.90 -7.16 3.39
N ASP A 268 22.26 -6.17 4.03
CA ASP A 268 22.22 -4.79 3.51
C ASP A 268 23.62 -4.18 3.40
N LYS A 269 24.48 -4.42 4.39
CA LYS A 269 25.90 -4.00 4.33
C LYS A 269 26.67 -4.65 3.18
N ILE A 270 26.39 -5.92 2.87
CA ILE A 270 27.01 -6.61 1.73
C ILE A 270 26.55 -5.97 0.42
N ILE A 271 25.25 -5.72 0.26
CA ILE A 271 24.68 -5.09 -0.93
C ILE A 271 25.26 -3.68 -1.13
N GLU A 272 25.34 -2.89 -0.06
CA GLU A 272 25.92 -1.55 -0.13
C GLU A 272 27.40 -1.58 -0.57
N SER A 273 28.18 -2.53 -0.02
CA SER A 273 29.58 -2.71 -0.41
C SER A 273 29.73 -3.09 -1.89
N TYR A 274 28.86 -3.95 -2.40
CA TYR A 274 28.86 -4.36 -3.80
C TYR A 274 28.49 -3.21 -4.73
N ASN A 275 27.45 -2.44 -4.38
CA ASN A 275 27.05 -1.25 -5.14
C ASN A 275 28.16 -0.20 -5.17
N ARG A 276 28.86 0.00 -4.05
CA ARG A 276 30.00 0.91 -3.97
C ARG A 276 31.16 0.44 -4.86
N TYR A 277 31.49 -0.85 -4.81
CA TYR A 277 32.49 -1.46 -5.66
C TYR A 277 32.15 -1.31 -7.15
N GLN A 278 30.90 -1.61 -7.55
CA GLN A 278 30.48 -1.45 -8.94
C GLN A 278 30.58 0.00 -9.42
N ARG A 279 30.16 0.98 -8.61
CA ARG A 279 30.30 2.41 -8.96
C ARG A 279 31.77 2.81 -9.11
N GLN A 280 32.63 2.39 -8.20
CA GLN A 280 34.07 2.66 -8.28
C GLN A 280 34.70 1.98 -9.50
N HIS A 281 34.26 0.77 -9.84
CA HIS A 281 34.74 0.04 -11.01
C HIS A 281 34.32 0.73 -12.30
N ILE A 282 33.04 1.10 -12.44
CA ILE A 282 32.52 1.87 -13.60
C ILE A 282 33.30 3.18 -13.73
N LYS A 283 33.43 3.92 -12.63
CA LYS A 283 34.21 5.17 -12.59
C LYS A 283 35.68 4.97 -12.98
N SER A 284 36.30 3.88 -12.54
CA SER A 284 37.67 3.54 -12.92
C SER A 284 37.83 3.13 -14.38
N ILE A 285 36.76 2.68 -15.05
CA ILE A 285 36.76 2.38 -16.48
C ILE A 285 36.55 3.69 -17.26
N SER A 286 35.64 4.55 -16.80
CA SER A 286 35.36 5.83 -17.46
C SER A 286 36.51 6.83 -17.34
N GLU A 287 37.14 6.94 -16.17
CA GLU A 287 38.22 7.89 -15.87
C GLU A 287 39.62 7.37 -16.24
N ARG A 288 39.73 6.19 -16.88
CA ARG A 288 40.99 5.78 -17.50
C ARG A 288 41.25 6.71 -18.68
N ASN A 289 41.93 7.82 -18.39
CA ASN A 289 42.61 8.61 -19.42
C ASN A 289 43.66 7.71 -20.02
N PHE A 290 43.39 7.31 -21.26
CA PHE A 290 44.33 6.62 -22.10
C PHE A 290 45.36 7.65 -22.55
N ASP A 291 46.63 7.27 -22.49
CA ASP A 291 47.64 7.97 -23.26
C ASP A 291 47.82 7.12 -24.52
N ALA A 292 47.36 7.61 -25.67
CA ALA A 292 47.52 6.95 -26.96
C ALA A 292 48.99 6.69 -27.34
N LEU A 293 49.92 7.28 -26.59
CA LEU A 293 51.36 7.11 -26.73
C LEU A 293 51.96 6.10 -25.73
N ASP A 294 51.21 5.64 -24.72
CA ASP A 294 51.67 4.62 -23.75
C ASP A 294 51.55 3.21 -24.36
N ASN A 295 52.49 2.92 -25.25
CA ASN A 295 52.62 1.64 -25.95
C ASN A 295 53.01 0.46 -25.05
N GLU A 296 53.28 0.69 -23.75
CA GLU A 296 53.87 -0.30 -22.84
C GLU A 296 52.92 -0.77 -21.73
N ARG A 297 51.74 -0.15 -21.55
CA ARG A 297 50.87 -0.41 -20.39
C ARG A 297 49.41 -0.72 -20.71
N TYR A 298 49.16 -1.57 -21.71
CA TYR A 298 47.83 -2.17 -21.87
C TYR A 298 47.57 -3.16 -20.73
N ARG A 299 46.64 -2.80 -19.82
CA ARG A 299 46.32 -3.62 -18.64
C ARG A 299 45.33 -4.76 -18.93
N MET A 300 44.70 -4.76 -20.09
CA MET A 300 43.69 -5.74 -20.47
C MET A 300 43.72 -6.00 -21.98
N TYR A 301 43.65 -7.27 -22.35
CA TYR A 301 43.59 -7.74 -23.72
C TYR A 301 42.35 -8.60 -23.91
N ALA A 302 41.68 -8.43 -25.03
CA ALA A 302 40.57 -9.26 -25.47
C ALA A 302 41.00 -10.17 -26.62
N LEU A 303 40.49 -11.40 -26.62
CA LEU A 303 40.62 -12.29 -27.76
C LEU A 303 39.43 -12.07 -28.69
N PHE A 304 39.69 -11.47 -29.85
CA PHE A 304 38.70 -11.19 -30.87
C PHE A 304 38.82 -12.21 -32.01
N ARG A 305 37.68 -12.78 -32.40
CA ARG A 305 37.57 -13.78 -33.47
C ARG A 305 36.79 -13.19 -34.63
N ASP A 306 37.44 -13.03 -35.77
CA ASP A 306 36.82 -12.64 -37.03
C ASP A 306 36.64 -13.87 -37.94
N THR A 307 35.44 -14.43 -37.89
CA THR A 307 35.05 -15.60 -38.69
C THR A 307 34.87 -15.31 -40.17
N ARG A 308 34.82 -14.03 -40.56
CA ARG A 308 34.59 -13.62 -41.95
C ARG A 308 35.86 -13.09 -42.61
N SER A 309 36.99 -13.10 -41.89
CA SER A 309 38.29 -12.60 -42.34
C SER A 309 38.21 -11.23 -43.02
N LYS A 310 37.34 -10.37 -42.47
CA LYS A 310 37.08 -9.00 -42.93
C LYS A 310 38.18 -8.04 -42.54
N PHE A 311 38.82 -8.29 -41.40
CA PHE A 311 39.76 -7.37 -40.80
C PHE A 311 41.19 -7.88 -40.95
N ASN A 312 42.11 -6.95 -41.22
CA ASN A 312 43.54 -7.15 -41.03
C ASN A 312 44.01 -6.40 -39.77
N ARG A 313 45.24 -6.69 -39.32
CA ARG A 313 45.82 -6.10 -38.10
C ARG A 313 45.75 -4.57 -38.08
N THR A 314 46.04 -3.91 -39.20
CA THR A 314 46.01 -2.44 -39.31
C THR A 314 44.60 -1.89 -39.16
N GLN A 315 43.61 -2.50 -39.81
CA GLN A 315 42.20 -2.09 -39.69
C GLN A 315 41.66 -2.26 -38.27
N VAL A 316 42.09 -3.31 -37.56
CA VAL A 316 41.74 -3.47 -36.14
C VAL A 316 42.42 -2.37 -35.32
N ALA A 317 43.69 -2.08 -35.57
CA ALA A 317 44.40 -1.01 -34.88
C ALA A 317 43.72 0.37 -35.06
N ASP A 318 43.34 0.70 -36.29
CA ASP A 318 42.64 1.95 -36.62
C ASP A 318 41.30 2.05 -35.88
N LYS A 319 40.51 0.96 -35.85
CA LYS A 319 39.21 0.92 -35.16
C LYS A 319 39.30 1.03 -33.63
N PHE A 320 40.45 0.71 -33.04
CA PHE A 320 40.69 0.81 -31.59
C PHE A 320 41.60 1.98 -31.23
N ASN A 321 41.89 2.89 -32.17
CA ASN A 321 42.82 4.00 -31.95
C ASN A 321 44.17 3.54 -31.37
N ILE A 322 44.68 2.40 -31.85
CA ILE A 322 45.97 1.82 -31.42
C ILE A 322 47.05 2.31 -32.38
N TYR A 323 47.91 3.20 -31.90
CA TYR A 323 48.97 3.81 -32.71
C TYR A 323 49.94 2.79 -33.33
N ASN A 324 50.25 1.71 -32.60
CA ASN A 324 51.14 0.66 -33.06
C ASN A 324 50.36 -0.64 -33.39
N PRO A 325 50.08 -0.94 -34.66
CA PRO A 325 49.41 -2.19 -35.04
C PRO A 325 50.15 -3.45 -34.57
N LEU A 326 51.46 -3.40 -34.35
CA LEU A 326 52.25 -4.54 -33.84
C LEU A 326 51.92 -4.89 -32.38
N ALA A 327 51.24 -4.01 -31.64
CA ALA A 327 50.70 -4.35 -30.32
C ALA A 327 49.55 -5.37 -30.37
N ILE A 328 49.02 -5.63 -31.57
CA ILE A 328 47.97 -6.62 -31.81
C ILE A 328 48.60 -7.90 -32.36
N GLU A 329 48.59 -8.94 -31.55
CA GLU A 329 48.93 -10.28 -32.02
C GLU A 329 47.81 -10.78 -32.92
N ALA A 330 48.16 -11.24 -34.12
CA ALA A 330 47.21 -11.71 -35.12
C ALA A 330 47.64 -13.07 -35.64
N LYS A 331 46.74 -14.04 -35.61
CA LYS A 331 46.99 -15.41 -36.07
C LYS A 331 45.79 -15.95 -36.84
N VAL A 332 46.08 -16.58 -37.96
CA VAL A 332 45.05 -17.30 -38.73
C VAL A 332 44.97 -18.73 -38.18
N VAL A 333 43.77 -19.14 -37.77
CA VAL A 333 43.50 -20.49 -37.26
C VAL A 333 42.25 -21.01 -37.96
N MET A 334 42.39 -22.11 -38.70
CA MET A 334 41.28 -22.74 -39.44
C MET A 334 40.52 -21.74 -40.34
N ASP A 335 41.26 -20.95 -41.14
CA ASP A 335 40.75 -19.90 -42.04
C ASP A 335 40.03 -18.72 -41.38
N GLU A 336 40.10 -18.61 -40.05
CA GLU A 336 39.57 -17.48 -39.28
C GLU A 336 40.70 -16.62 -38.72
N ASN A 337 40.48 -15.30 -38.71
CA ASN A 337 41.43 -14.36 -38.13
C ASN A 337 41.18 -14.21 -36.63
N TRP A 338 42.20 -14.49 -35.82
CA TRP A 338 42.19 -14.28 -34.38
C TRP A 338 43.13 -13.14 -34.01
N PHE A 339 42.63 -12.22 -33.18
CA PHE A 339 43.35 -11.04 -32.74
C PHE A 339 43.38 -10.98 -31.21
N ILE A 340 44.54 -10.66 -30.63
CA ILE A 340 44.64 -10.28 -29.23
C ILE A 340 44.78 -8.76 -29.21
N VAL A 341 43.72 -8.08 -28.78
CA VAL A 341 43.57 -6.63 -28.93
C VAL A 341 43.50 -5.96 -27.56
N PRO A 342 44.25 -4.87 -27.31
CA PRO A 342 44.05 -4.00 -26.15
C PRO A 342 42.62 -3.44 -26.06
N VAL A 343 42.05 -3.39 -24.85
CA VAL A 343 40.68 -2.86 -24.62
C VAL A 343 40.61 -1.94 -23.40
N LYS A 344 39.63 -1.02 -23.39
CA LYS A 344 39.36 -0.09 -22.27
C LYS A 344 38.94 -0.87 -21.02
N GLY A 345 38.15 -1.92 -21.21
CA GLY A 345 37.69 -2.83 -20.17
C GLY A 345 36.69 -3.87 -20.67
N SER A 346 36.03 -4.53 -19.72
CA SER A 346 34.92 -5.45 -19.97
C SER A 346 33.71 -5.08 -19.13
N HIS A 347 32.51 -5.29 -19.66
CA HIS A 347 31.25 -5.06 -18.96
C HIS A 347 30.38 -6.32 -19.02
N LEU A 348 29.89 -6.79 -17.87
CA LEU A 348 28.95 -7.91 -17.79
C LEU A 348 27.53 -7.39 -18.04
N LEU A 349 26.92 -7.81 -19.14
CA LEU A 349 25.59 -7.34 -19.52
C LEU A 349 24.52 -7.90 -18.57
N GLN A 350 23.85 -7.00 -17.86
CA GLN A 350 22.77 -7.32 -16.93
C GLN A 350 21.40 -7.34 -17.63
N LYS A 351 20.42 -7.93 -16.96
CA LYS A 351 19.05 -8.03 -17.45
C LYS A 351 18.45 -6.65 -17.72
N GLY A 352 18.07 -6.42 -18.98
CA GLY A 352 17.42 -5.17 -19.40
C GLY A 352 18.38 -4.04 -19.78
N GLU A 353 19.69 -4.24 -19.69
CA GLU A 353 20.67 -3.28 -20.22
C GLU A 353 20.67 -3.31 -21.75
N THR A 354 20.64 -2.12 -22.36
CA THR A 354 20.70 -1.95 -23.81
C THR A 354 22.10 -1.47 -24.22
N LEU A 355 22.47 -1.68 -25.49
CA LEU A 355 23.72 -1.13 -26.02
C LEU A 355 23.83 0.38 -25.86
N ASN A 356 22.70 1.09 -25.98
CA ASN A 356 22.64 2.53 -25.74
C ASN A 356 22.99 2.89 -24.29
N TYR A 357 22.46 2.10 -23.33
CA TYR A 357 22.78 2.29 -21.92
C TYR A 357 24.28 2.07 -21.64
N VAL A 358 24.86 1.01 -22.21
CA VAL A 358 26.29 0.72 -22.07
C VAL A 358 27.14 1.82 -22.70
N ALA A 359 26.80 2.26 -23.92
CA ALA A 359 27.57 3.28 -24.62
C ALA A 359 27.60 4.60 -23.82
N LYS A 360 26.45 5.04 -23.32
CA LYS A 360 26.32 6.22 -22.46
C LYS A 360 27.16 6.15 -21.17
N MET A 361 27.44 4.96 -20.66
CA MET A 361 28.24 4.79 -19.45
C MET A 361 29.73 4.97 -19.69
N TYR A 362 30.24 4.66 -20.89
CA TYR A 362 31.67 4.48 -21.13
C TYR A 362 32.25 5.32 -22.26
N TYR A 363 31.42 5.95 -23.09
CA TYR A 363 31.82 6.70 -24.28
C TYR A 363 31.23 8.09 -24.26
N GLU A 364 31.98 9.07 -24.76
CA GLU A 364 31.48 10.44 -24.92
C GLU A 364 30.54 10.53 -26.12
N ASN A 365 30.87 9.83 -27.21
CA ASN A 365 30.01 9.70 -28.39
C ASN A 365 29.23 8.38 -28.38
N GLU A 366 27.99 8.44 -27.88
CA GLU A 366 27.12 7.26 -27.76
C GLU A 366 26.95 6.50 -29.10
N LYS A 367 26.86 7.21 -30.24
CA LYS A 367 26.61 6.58 -31.54
C LYS A 367 27.79 5.76 -32.04
N GLU A 368 28.99 6.32 -31.92
CA GLU A 368 30.23 5.65 -32.32
C GLU A 368 30.55 4.50 -31.35
N GLY A 369 30.35 4.70 -30.05
CA GLY A 369 30.48 3.64 -29.04
C GLY A 369 29.57 2.44 -29.32
N ILE A 370 28.29 2.65 -29.68
CA ILE A 370 27.37 1.55 -30.03
C ILE A 370 27.91 0.76 -31.23
N GLN A 371 28.37 1.45 -32.29
CA GLN A 371 28.88 0.78 -33.50
C GLN A 371 30.10 -0.07 -33.18
N LEU A 372 31.06 0.48 -32.42
CA LEU A 372 32.26 -0.23 -32.00
C LEU A 372 31.92 -1.46 -31.14
N ILE A 373 31.03 -1.33 -30.16
CA ILE A 373 30.62 -2.46 -29.31
C ILE A 373 30.01 -3.57 -30.16
N GLN A 374 29.15 -3.24 -31.12
CA GLN A 374 28.48 -4.23 -31.98
C GLN A 374 29.44 -4.99 -32.91
N GLU A 375 30.45 -4.30 -33.44
CA GLU A 375 31.42 -4.91 -34.35
C GLU A 375 32.34 -5.92 -33.64
N PHE A 376 32.73 -5.61 -32.40
CA PHE A 376 33.69 -6.43 -31.64
C PHE A 376 33.04 -7.43 -30.69
N ASN A 377 31.74 -7.29 -30.43
CA ASN A 377 30.95 -8.23 -29.64
C ASN A 377 29.81 -8.78 -30.50
N PRO A 378 30.06 -9.75 -31.39
CA PRO A 378 29.04 -10.28 -32.30
C PRO A 378 27.86 -10.96 -31.57
N GLN A 379 28.03 -11.30 -30.29
CA GLN A 379 27.00 -11.86 -29.42
C GLN A 379 26.82 -11.00 -28.17
N VAL A 380 25.95 -9.99 -28.26
CA VAL A 380 25.53 -9.18 -27.11
C VAL A 380 24.31 -9.84 -26.48
N VAL A 381 24.55 -10.72 -25.51
CA VAL A 381 23.49 -11.49 -24.83
C VAL A 381 23.60 -11.26 -23.32
N GLU A 382 22.45 -11.21 -22.64
CA GLU A 382 22.38 -11.14 -21.18
C GLU A 382 23.29 -12.21 -20.55
N GLY A 383 24.00 -11.83 -19.48
CA GLY A 383 24.90 -12.72 -18.75
C GLY A 383 26.27 -12.95 -19.40
N HIS A 384 26.55 -12.34 -20.56
CA HIS A 384 27.87 -12.38 -21.19
C HIS A 384 28.64 -11.08 -20.96
N SER A 385 29.96 -11.19 -20.84
CA SER A 385 30.84 -10.03 -20.82
C SER A 385 31.07 -9.54 -22.23
N ILE A 386 30.82 -8.25 -22.46
CA ILE A 386 31.21 -7.54 -23.66
C ILE A 386 32.50 -6.78 -23.42
N PHE A 387 33.36 -6.77 -24.42
CA PHE A 387 34.56 -5.94 -24.45
C PHE A 387 34.19 -4.50 -24.80
N LEU A 388 34.88 -3.54 -24.19
CA LEU A 388 34.73 -2.11 -24.44
C LEU A 388 35.94 -1.63 -25.27
N PRO A 389 35.80 -1.43 -26.60
CA PRO A 389 36.83 -0.82 -27.44
C PRO A 389 37.20 0.60 -27.00
N PHE A 390 38.35 1.10 -27.45
CA PHE A 390 38.69 2.52 -27.32
C PHE A 390 38.02 3.31 -28.45
N GLU A 391 37.49 4.50 -28.14
CA GLU A 391 36.99 5.44 -29.14
C GLU A 391 38.11 6.31 -29.71
N GLN A 392 37.81 7.01 -30.80
CA GLN A 392 38.71 7.99 -31.39
C GLN A 392 38.73 9.23 -30.48
N GLU A 393 39.92 9.70 -30.10
CA GLU A 393 40.07 10.97 -29.37
C GLU A 393 40.00 12.14 -30.37
N ASP A 394 39.21 13.16 -30.05
CA ASP A 394 39.11 14.43 -30.81
C ASP A 394 40.33 15.35 -30.61
#